data_AF-A0A9D7CVK2-F1
#
_entry.id   AF-A0A9D7CVK2-F1
#
_cell.length_a   1.000
_cell.length_b   1.000
_cell.length_c   1.000
_cell.angle_alpha   90.00
_cell.angle_beta   90.00
_cell.angle_gamma   90.00
#
_symmetry.space_group_name_H-M   'P 1'
#
loop_
_entity.id
_entity.type
_entity.pdbx_description
1 polymer ?
#
loop_
_entity_poly.entity_id
_entity_poly.type
_entity_poly.pdbx_seq_one_letter_code
_entity_poly.pdbx_strand_id
1 'polypeptide(L)'
;MRTLCSFVGLALVSSAIACSGSAAEEAEDSGEFGEVASSELRSRSLLIPSGGSKAFTFSVANAGPVALTVDCAAPANPDALGNVFSVDAPALHLPANEGPKAAYFAWSGDVEAGTHTVTLNSVQGGGRCAVKVGRRASGACTAHKTSRSPNMNHTHFAVGQDTSSDWEPFPASGNHWGAWATWNKAYSTPVKRAFALHNMEHGGSVLSYKCASPTESPDCQAAEQKLKDLVSSTNLTRYLITPDPDQPEMFAVRTWRMAHTSSCFDRDAAAAFLDANMRRGREDIDADPPLPFDPTTTEVPCQNLMAAPDSCF
;
A
#
# COMPACT_ATOMS: atom_id res chain seq x y z
N MET A 1 -60.53 -16.67 38.41
CA MET A 1 -59.57 -16.61 39.53
C MET A 1 -58.75 -15.35 39.38
N ARG A 2 -58.88 -14.46 40.37
CA ARG A 2 -58.14 -13.19 40.48
C ARG A 2 -56.83 -13.48 41.20
N THR A 3 -55.71 -12.93 40.71
CA THR A 3 -54.57 -12.61 41.58
C THR A 3 -53.94 -11.31 41.10
N LEU A 4 -54.17 -10.26 41.90
CA LEU A 4 -53.40 -9.02 41.93
C LEU A 4 -51.99 -9.32 42.44
N CYS A 5 -50.97 -8.62 41.94
CA CYS A 5 -49.79 -8.32 42.73
C CYS A 5 -49.43 -6.84 42.59
N SER A 6 -49.31 -6.20 43.76
CA SER A 6 -49.06 -4.80 44.01
C SER A 6 -47.61 -4.39 43.75
N PHE A 7 -47.46 -3.08 43.53
CA PHE A 7 -46.24 -2.29 43.55
C PHE A 7 -45.40 -2.44 44.82
N VAL A 8 -44.08 -2.42 44.65
CA VAL A 8 -43.13 -1.89 45.65
C VAL A 8 -42.14 -1.00 44.90
N GLY A 9 -42.17 0.30 45.21
CA GLY A 9 -41.18 1.27 44.75
C GLY A 9 -39.91 1.18 45.60
N LEU A 10 -38.76 1.28 44.94
CA LEU A 10 -37.47 1.42 45.59
C LEU A 10 -36.77 2.68 45.06
N ALA A 11 -36.54 3.62 45.96
CA ALA A 11 -35.81 4.85 45.72
C ALA A 11 -34.33 4.52 45.42
N LEU A 12 -33.83 4.99 44.27
CA LEU A 12 -32.41 4.95 43.94
C LEU A 12 -31.76 6.26 44.40
N VAL A 13 -30.86 6.11 45.38
CA VAL A 13 -29.99 7.14 45.93
C VAL A 13 -28.91 7.49 44.91
N SER A 14 -28.81 8.76 44.53
CA SER A 14 -27.74 9.30 43.70
C SER A 14 -26.42 9.33 44.48
N SER A 15 -25.53 8.39 44.22
CA SER A 15 -24.13 8.46 44.68
C SER A 15 -23.27 9.05 43.56
N ALA A 16 -22.82 10.29 43.75
CA ALA A 16 -21.77 10.89 42.95
C ALA A 16 -20.43 10.23 43.32
N ILE A 17 -19.97 9.29 42.50
CA ILE A 17 -18.60 8.77 42.55
C ILE A 17 -17.74 9.75 41.76
N ALA A 18 -16.96 10.56 42.47
CA ALA A 18 -15.87 11.31 41.88
C ALA A 18 -14.80 10.31 41.43
N CYS A 19 -14.79 9.98 40.14
CA CYS A 19 -13.67 9.28 39.53
C CYS A 19 -12.45 10.20 39.58
N SER A 20 -11.55 9.90 40.51
CA SER A 20 -10.17 10.36 40.49
C SER A 20 -9.57 10.06 39.13
N GLY A 21 -9.31 11.11 38.35
CA GLY A 21 -8.62 11.00 37.07
C GLY A 21 -7.24 10.40 37.31
N SER A 22 -7.08 9.15 36.89
CA SER A 22 -5.77 8.59 36.57
C SER A 22 -5.20 9.48 35.46
N ALA A 23 -4.21 10.30 35.82
CA ALA A 23 -3.34 10.95 34.86
C ALA A 23 -2.87 9.87 33.89
N ALA A 24 -3.30 9.97 32.63
CA ALA A 24 -2.63 9.23 31.57
C ALA A 24 -1.18 9.72 31.62
N GLU A 25 -0.26 8.85 32.05
CA GLU A 25 1.15 9.08 31.84
C GLU A 25 1.30 9.47 30.37
N GLU A 26 1.77 10.70 30.12
CA GLU A 26 2.21 11.11 28.80
C GLU A 26 3.38 10.19 28.48
N ALA A 27 3.07 9.02 27.90
CA ALA A 27 4.06 8.04 27.49
C ALA A 27 5.08 8.80 26.65
N GLU A 28 6.29 8.89 27.18
CA GLU A 28 7.34 9.71 26.61
C GLU A 28 7.40 9.44 25.11
N ASP A 29 7.25 10.50 24.30
CA ASP A 29 7.43 10.48 22.85
C ASP A 29 8.93 10.33 22.52
N SER A 30 9.63 9.47 23.26
CA SER A 30 11.00 9.08 23.04
C SER A 30 11.01 8.15 21.84
N GLY A 31 11.68 8.58 20.77
CA GLY A 31 11.84 7.79 19.56
C GLY A 31 12.79 6.60 19.73
N GLU A 32 13.03 6.10 20.94
CA GLU A 32 14.05 5.07 21.18
C GLU A 32 13.42 3.68 21.28
N PHE A 33 13.78 2.78 20.37
CA PHE A 33 13.34 1.39 20.37
C PHE A 33 14.32 0.45 21.10
N GLY A 34 15.54 0.92 21.37
CA GLY A 34 16.64 0.12 21.90
C GLY A 34 17.05 -1.00 20.94
N GLU A 35 17.63 -2.08 21.49
CA GLU A 35 18.09 -3.23 20.70
C GLU A 35 16.94 -4.09 20.17
N VAL A 36 16.94 -4.35 18.86
CA VAL A 36 16.00 -5.21 18.16
C VAL A 36 16.55 -6.64 18.09
N ALA A 37 16.17 -7.45 19.08
CA ALA A 37 16.69 -8.80 19.27
C ALA A 37 15.72 -9.93 18.82
N SER A 38 14.42 -9.64 18.70
CA SER A 38 13.38 -10.63 18.42
C SER A 38 12.67 -10.38 17.09
N SER A 39 12.01 -11.43 16.58
CA SER A 39 11.11 -11.33 15.41
C SER A 39 9.82 -10.56 15.70
N GLU A 40 9.49 -10.36 16.98
CA GLU A 40 8.36 -9.52 17.39
C GLU A 40 8.65 -8.05 17.07
N LEU A 41 7.74 -7.42 16.32
CA LEU A 41 7.82 -6.00 16.01
C LEU A 41 7.49 -5.19 17.27
N ARG A 42 8.49 -4.51 17.84
CA ARG A 42 8.25 -3.52 18.90
C ARG A 42 7.52 -2.33 18.33
N SER A 43 6.47 -1.87 19.01
CA SER A 43 5.66 -0.74 18.56
C SER A 43 5.80 0.48 19.48
N ARG A 44 5.92 1.67 18.89
CA ARG A 44 5.86 2.97 19.55
C ARG A 44 4.91 3.89 18.81
N SER A 45 4.25 4.80 19.52
CA SER A 45 3.47 5.87 18.91
C SER A 45 4.33 7.13 18.85
N LEU A 46 4.57 7.65 17.66
CA LEU A 46 5.33 8.88 17.44
C LEU A 46 4.42 9.99 16.98
N LEU A 47 4.54 11.19 17.57
CA LEU A 47 3.87 12.38 17.06
C LEU A 47 4.74 13.07 16.02
N ILE A 48 4.30 13.09 14.76
CA ILE A 48 4.93 13.88 13.71
C ILE A 48 4.27 15.29 13.71
N PRO A 49 5.00 16.35 14.08
CA PRO A 49 4.45 17.70 14.07
C PRO A 49 4.17 18.16 12.63
N SER A 50 3.10 18.94 12.45
CA SER A 50 2.74 19.47 11.13
C SER A 50 3.83 20.38 10.60
N GLY A 51 4.37 20.05 9.42
CA GLY A 51 5.48 20.77 8.80
C GLY A 51 6.84 20.61 9.50
N GLY A 52 6.94 19.72 10.49
CA GLY A 52 8.20 19.39 11.16
C GLY A 52 8.63 17.96 10.89
N SER A 53 9.58 17.47 11.68
CA SER A 53 10.09 16.10 11.58
C SER A 53 10.13 15.42 12.94
N LYS A 54 10.13 14.09 12.92
CA LYS A 54 10.32 13.25 14.11
C LYS A 54 11.28 12.12 13.76
N ALA A 55 12.35 12.02 14.53
CA ALA A 55 13.31 10.93 14.40
C ALA A 55 13.06 9.85 15.46
N PHE A 56 13.39 8.61 15.10
CA PHE A 56 13.48 7.49 16.03
C PHE A 56 14.74 6.68 15.75
N THR A 57 15.22 5.97 16.76
CA THR A 57 16.42 5.15 16.70
C THR A 57 16.11 3.72 17.12
N PHE A 58 16.84 2.78 16.52
CA PHE A 58 16.85 1.38 16.93
C PHE A 58 18.25 0.81 16.77
N SER A 59 18.59 -0.19 17.56
CA SER A 59 19.90 -0.83 17.50
C SER A 59 19.79 -2.28 17.05
N VAL A 60 20.79 -2.73 16.31
CA VAL A 60 20.87 -4.07 15.71
C VAL A 60 22.19 -4.67 16.17
N ALA A 61 22.17 -5.69 17.04
CA ALA A 61 23.41 -6.25 17.60
C ALA A 61 24.27 -6.96 16.54
N ASN A 62 23.63 -7.71 15.64
CA ASN A 62 24.27 -8.40 14.52
C ASN A 62 23.60 -8.00 13.21
N ALA A 63 24.37 -7.80 12.15
CA ALA A 63 23.82 -7.49 10.83
C ALA A 63 22.78 -8.55 10.42
N GLY A 64 21.74 -8.12 9.70
CA GLY A 64 20.72 -9.02 9.19
C GLY A 64 19.36 -8.37 9.00
N PRO A 65 18.32 -9.15 8.71
CA PRO A 65 17.08 -8.62 8.19
C PRO A 65 16.23 -7.97 9.30
N VAL A 66 15.78 -6.75 9.01
CA VAL A 66 14.91 -5.93 9.84
C VAL A 66 13.66 -5.59 9.04
N ALA A 67 12.53 -5.51 9.73
CA ALA A 67 11.30 -4.96 9.19
C ALA A 67 10.93 -3.67 9.95
N LEU A 68 10.52 -2.66 9.20
CA LEU A 68 10.05 -1.36 9.64
C LEU A 68 8.64 -1.13 9.09
N THR A 69 7.72 -0.63 9.91
CA THR A 69 6.43 -0.13 9.45
C THR A 69 6.12 1.19 10.13
N VAL A 70 5.58 2.13 9.36
CA VAL A 70 5.08 3.44 9.80
C VAL A 70 3.63 3.50 9.36
N ASP A 71 2.72 3.45 10.32
CA ASP A 71 1.28 3.51 10.08
C ASP A 71 0.69 4.72 10.83
N CYS A 72 0.30 5.74 10.08
CA CYS A 72 -0.33 6.96 10.58
C CYS A 72 -1.86 6.91 10.47
N ALA A 73 -2.44 5.71 10.59
CA ALA A 73 -3.87 5.43 10.46
C ALA A 73 -4.42 5.90 9.11
N ALA A 74 -4.04 5.19 8.05
CA ALA A 74 -4.56 5.46 6.71
C ALA A 74 -6.10 5.54 6.72
N PRO A 75 -6.70 6.61 6.16
CA PRO A 75 -8.16 6.75 6.13
C PRO A 75 -8.82 5.58 5.40
N ALA A 76 -9.98 5.15 5.89
CA ALA A 76 -10.80 4.13 5.21
C ALA A 76 -11.36 4.64 3.88
N ASN A 77 -11.63 5.95 3.78
CA ASN A 77 -12.00 6.58 2.53
C ASN A 77 -10.76 6.64 1.61
N PRO A 78 -10.77 5.99 0.43
CA PRO A 78 -9.64 6.01 -0.51
C PRO A 78 -9.29 7.42 -1.00
N ASP A 79 -10.23 8.37 -0.92
CA ASP A 79 -10.07 9.75 -1.34
C ASP A 79 -9.45 10.65 -0.26
N ALA A 80 -9.34 10.16 0.96
CA ALA A 80 -8.69 10.89 2.02
C ALA A 80 -7.19 10.54 2.08
N LEU A 81 -6.33 11.58 2.10
CA LEU A 81 -4.88 11.41 2.22
C LEU A 81 -4.47 10.87 3.59
N GLY A 82 -5.01 11.45 4.65
CA GLY A 82 -4.39 11.36 5.97
C GLY A 82 -3.09 12.16 6.02
N ASN A 83 -2.20 11.78 6.93
CA ASN A 83 -0.88 12.42 7.05
C ASN A 83 0.02 12.01 5.88
N VAL A 84 0.68 12.97 5.25
CA VAL A 84 1.70 12.70 4.23
C VAL A 84 3.06 12.99 4.81
N PHE A 85 3.99 12.05 4.68
CA PHE A 85 5.35 12.17 5.19
C PHE A 85 6.37 11.59 4.20
N SER A 86 7.61 12.06 4.25
CA SER A 86 8.75 11.39 3.62
C SER A 86 9.59 10.67 4.67
N VAL A 87 10.39 9.70 4.22
CA VAL A 87 11.27 8.90 5.09
C VAL A 87 12.71 9.17 4.71
N ASP A 88 13.53 9.53 5.69
CA ASP A 88 14.98 9.60 5.55
C ASP A 88 15.63 8.56 6.46
N ALA A 89 16.25 7.56 5.85
CA ALA A 89 16.92 6.47 6.56
C ALA A 89 18.04 5.86 5.70
N PRO A 90 19.21 6.52 5.61
CA PRO A 90 20.30 6.06 4.75
C PRO A 90 20.79 4.64 5.08
N ALA A 91 20.69 4.24 6.36
CA ALA A 91 21.04 2.90 6.83
C ALA A 91 20.13 1.79 6.29
N LEU A 92 18.95 2.14 5.75
CA LEU A 92 18.01 1.21 5.13
C LEU A 92 18.18 1.16 3.60
N HIS A 93 19.27 1.76 3.08
CA HIS A 93 19.54 1.91 1.65
C HIS A 93 18.40 2.60 0.89
N LEU A 94 17.65 3.47 1.57
CA LEU A 94 16.64 4.31 0.95
C LEU A 94 17.30 5.52 0.27
N PRO A 95 16.75 6.00 -0.85
CA PRO A 95 17.16 7.28 -1.40
C PRO A 95 16.93 8.39 -0.37
N ALA A 96 17.77 9.43 -0.41
CA ALA A 96 17.60 10.60 0.44
C ALA A 96 16.20 11.20 0.20
N ASN A 97 15.44 11.40 1.27
CA ASN A 97 14.03 11.79 1.21
C ASN A 97 13.20 10.88 0.30
N GLU A 98 13.13 9.59 0.62
CA GLU A 98 12.22 8.64 -0.04
C GLU A 98 10.83 9.31 -0.13
N GLY A 99 10.36 9.46 -1.37
CA GLY A 99 9.33 10.43 -1.73
C GLY A 99 8.04 10.30 -0.92
N PRO A 100 7.18 11.34 -0.92
CA PRO A 100 6.05 11.45 0.00
C PRO A 100 5.14 10.21 -0.02
N LYS A 101 4.78 9.69 1.15
CA LYS A 101 3.87 8.56 1.36
C LYS A 101 2.67 9.01 2.18
N ALA A 102 1.47 8.59 1.80
CA ALA A 102 0.25 8.96 2.51
C ALA A 102 -0.13 7.91 3.55
N ALA A 103 0.15 8.23 4.81
CA ALA A 103 -0.27 7.52 6.01
C ALA A 103 0.30 6.10 6.21
N TYR A 104 0.95 5.50 5.21
CA TYR A 104 1.53 4.17 5.34
C TYR A 104 2.84 4.01 4.57
N PHE A 105 3.85 3.47 5.25
CA PHE A 105 5.11 3.00 4.68
C PHE A 105 5.58 1.76 5.43
N ALA A 106 6.04 0.75 4.70
CA ALA A 106 6.75 -0.39 5.26
C ALA A 106 7.98 -0.69 4.43
N TRP A 107 9.01 -1.17 5.10
CA TRP A 107 10.28 -1.56 4.52
C TRP A 107 10.77 -2.81 5.22
N SER A 108 11.42 -3.68 4.47
CA SER A 108 12.19 -4.79 5.02
C SER A 108 13.46 -4.94 4.21
N GLY A 109 14.54 -5.34 4.87
CA GLY A 109 15.83 -5.58 4.25
C GLY A 109 16.92 -5.82 5.28
N ASP A 110 18.13 -6.12 4.81
CA ASP A 110 19.28 -6.28 5.70
C ASP A 110 19.78 -4.92 6.20
N VAL A 111 20.13 -4.90 7.48
CA VAL A 111 20.67 -3.72 8.17
C VAL A 111 21.94 -4.14 8.88
N GLU A 112 22.97 -3.29 8.80
CA GLU A 112 24.25 -3.51 9.47
C GLU A 112 24.13 -3.48 11.00
N ALA A 113 25.11 -4.05 11.70
CA ALA A 113 25.16 -3.93 13.15
C ALA A 113 25.39 -2.45 13.57
N GLY A 114 24.72 -2.00 14.63
CA GLY A 114 24.85 -0.65 15.16
C GLY A 114 23.51 0.03 15.46
N THR A 115 23.57 1.32 15.75
CA THR A 115 22.39 2.16 15.99
C THR A 115 22.04 2.92 14.72
N HIS A 116 20.76 2.84 14.34
CA HIS A 116 20.23 3.41 13.11
C HIS A 116 19.19 4.46 13.44
N THR A 117 19.21 5.56 12.71
CA THR A 117 18.24 6.64 12.84
C THR A 117 17.34 6.67 11.61
N VAL A 118 16.04 6.80 11.85
CA VAL A 118 15.03 7.03 10.82
C VAL A 118 14.32 8.34 11.14
N THR A 119 14.25 9.23 10.17
CA THR A 119 13.56 10.51 10.28
C THR A 119 12.30 10.50 9.42
N LEU A 120 11.17 10.82 10.04
CA LEU A 120 9.90 11.05 9.35
C LEU A 120 9.71 12.55 9.21
N ASN A 121 9.63 13.04 7.98
CA ASN A 121 9.41 14.47 7.71
C ASN A 121 7.97 14.68 7.27
N SER A 122 7.22 15.51 7.97
CA SER A 122 5.87 15.88 7.59
C SER A 122 5.89 16.66 6.26
N VAL A 123 5.15 16.18 5.28
CA VAL A 123 4.91 16.86 4.00
C VAL A 123 3.56 17.56 4.03
N GLN A 124 2.52 16.91 4.54
CA GLN A 124 1.18 17.49 4.69
C GLN A 124 0.46 16.89 5.90
N GLY A 125 -0.20 17.76 6.68
CA GLY A 125 -0.87 17.36 7.92
C GLY A 125 0.13 17.12 9.04
N GLY A 126 -0.26 16.37 10.06
CA GLY A 126 0.55 16.02 11.22
C GLY A 126 -0.27 15.11 12.13
N GLY A 127 0.37 14.25 12.90
CA GLY A 127 -0.35 13.35 13.79
C GLY A 127 0.45 12.18 14.30
N ARG A 128 -0.25 11.28 14.99
CA ARG A 128 0.34 10.10 15.60
C ARG A 128 0.49 8.98 14.58
N CYS A 129 1.68 8.38 14.54
CA CYS A 129 1.97 7.21 13.75
C CYS A 129 2.43 6.07 14.67
N ALA A 130 1.89 4.88 14.46
CA ALA A 130 2.42 3.65 15.02
C ALA A 130 3.66 3.25 14.20
N VAL A 131 4.83 3.38 14.81
CA VAL A 131 6.09 2.88 14.25
C VAL A 131 6.38 1.52 14.84
N LYS A 132 6.72 0.56 14.00
CA LYS A 132 7.01 -0.82 14.36
C LYS A 132 8.36 -1.23 13.80
N VAL A 133 9.24 -1.76 14.64
CA VAL A 133 10.56 -2.26 14.23
C VAL A 133 10.82 -3.63 14.87
N GLY A 134 11.28 -4.60 14.08
CA GLY A 134 11.62 -5.92 14.58
C GLY A 134 12.58 -6.67 13.66
N ARG A 135 13.15 -7.77 14.13
CA ARG A 135 13.85 -8.69 13.23
C ARG A 135 12.86 -9.35 12.30
N ARG A 136 13.33 -9.69 11.12
CA ARG A 136 12.61 -10.57 10.23
C ARG A 136 13.28 -11.94 10.23
N ALA A 137 12.49 -12.99 10.03
CA ALA A 137 13.10 -14.30 9.77
C ALA A 137 13.98 -14.19 8.52
N SER A 138 15.19 -14.73 8.59
CA SER A 138 16.04 -14.89 7.41
C SER A 138 15.34 -15.79 6.40
N GLY A 139 15.30 -15.37 5.14
CA GLY A 139 14.70 -16.12 4.04
C GLY A 139 15.33 -15.71 2.73
N ALA A 140 14.98 -16.41 1.65
CA ALA A 140 15.56 -16.15 0.32
C ALA A 140 15.25 -14.75 -0.22
N CYS A 141 14.21 -14.10 0.30
CA CYS A 141 13.89 -12.71 -0.03
C CYS A 141 13.42 -11.94 1.20
N THR A 142 14.25 -11.02 1.69
CA THR A 142 13.94 -10.16 2.84
C THR A 142 13.78 -8.69 2.46
N ALA A 143 14.16 -8.31 1.24
CA ALA A 143 14.16 -6.92 0.77
C ALA A 143 12.85 -6.57 0.05
N HIS A 144 12.03 -5.70 0.63
CA HIS A 144 10.85 -5.15 -0.04
C HIS A 144 10.44 -3.78 0.52
N LYS A 145 9.64 -3.05 -0.26
CA LYS A 145 8.97 -1.83 0.16
C LYS A 145 7.47 -1.95 -0.08
N THR A 146 6.69 -1.43 0.85
CA THR A 146 5.25 -1.22 0.67
C THR A 146 4.95 0.23 0.99
N SER A 147 4.19 0.91 0.14
CA SER A 147 3.85 2.30 0.37
C SER A 147 2.48 2.67 -0.15
N ARG A 148 1.87 3.66 0.50
CA ARG A 148 0.65 4.28 0.04
C ARG A 148 0.95 5.55 -0.75
N SER A 149 0.50 5.59 -2.00
CA SER A 149 0.56 6.76 -2.88
C SER A 149 -0.05 7.99 -2.20
N PRO A 150 0.57 9.19 -2.30
CA PRO A 150 -0.06 10.46 -1.94
C PRO A 150 -0.94 11.08 -3.04
N ASN A 151 -1.10 10.45 -4.21
CA ASN A 151 -1.89 11.01 -5.29
C ASN A 151 -3.39 10.68 -5.15
N MET A 152 -4.26 11.69 -4.94
CA MET A 152 -5.73 11.53 -4.86
C MET A 152 -6.45 11.59 -6.21
N ASN A 153 -5.74 11.95 -7.26
CA ASN A 153 -6.35 12.19 -8.54
C ASN A 153 -6.84 10.87 -9.16
N HIS A 154 -7.91 10.98 -9.93
CA HIS A 154 -8.70 9.86 -10.45
C HIS A 154 -9.58 10.30 -11.61
N THR A 155 -9.30 11.45 -12.23
CA THR A 155 -10.10 11.92 -13.35
C THR A 155 -9.87 10.99 -14.54
N HIS A 156 -10.97 10.58 -15.18
CA HIS A 156 -10.94 9.84 -16.42
C HIS A 156 -10.69 10.76 -17.61
N PHE A 157 -9.84 10.31 -18.52
CA PHE A 157 -9.51 10.97 -19.78
C PHE A 157 -9.83 10.07 -20.96
N ALA A 158 -9.94 10.67 -22.15
CA ALA A 158 -10.04 9.93 -23.40
C ALA A 158 -8.79 9.07 -23.62
N VAL A 159 -8.98 7.88 -24.20
CA VAL A 159 -7.86 6.97 -24.47
C VAL A 159 -6.85 7.64 -25.42
N GLY A 160 -5.57 7.56 -25.07
CA GLY A 160 -4.48 8.19 -25.82
C GLY A 160 -4.10 9.60 -25.34
N GLN A 161 -4.93 10.26 -24.51
CA GLN A 161 -4.53 11.52 -23.90
C GLN A 161 -3.43 11.29 -22.85
N ASP A 162 -2.45 12.19 -22.80
CA ASP A 162 -1.38 12.11 -21.82
C ASP A 162 -1.91 12.44 -20.41
N THR A 163 -1.74 11.49 -19.51
CA THR A 163 -2.13 11.57 -18.09
C THR A 163 -0.91 11.48 -17.16
N SER A 164 0.29 11.35 -17.72
CA SER A 164 1.52 10.98 -16.99
C SER A 164 2.10 12.11 -16.13
N SER A 165 1.74 13.37 -16.42
CA SER A 165 2.16 14.52 -15.60
C SER A 165 1.62 14.49 -14.18
N ASP A 166 0.57 13.70 -13.94
CA ASP A 166 -0.05 13.48 -12.64
C ASP A 166 0.61 12.34 -11.85
N TRP A 167 1.39 11.49 -12.49
CA TRP A 167 1.81 10.21 -11.90
C TRP A 167 3.08 10.35 -11.06
N GLU A 168 3.16 9.59 -9.97
CA GLU A 168 4.47 9.27 -9.40
C GLU A 168 5.28 8.38 -10.37
N PRO A 169 6.62 8.27 -10.22
CA PRO A 169 7.44 7.42 -11.08
C PRO A 169 6.95 5.96 -11.19
N PHE A 170 6.31 5.47 -10.12
CA PHE A 170 5.65 4.17 -10.07
C PHE A 170 4.22 4.35 -9.51
N PRO A 171 3.24 4.67 -10.37
CA PRO A 171 1.92 5.10 -9.92
C PRO A 171 1.08 3.92 -9.42
N ALA A 172 0.36 4.15 -8.32
CA ALA A 172 -0.67 3.28 -7.78
C ALA A 172 -2.06 3.96 -7.74
N SER A 173 -2.13 5.22 -8.15
CA SER A 173 -3.33 6.03 -8.38
C SER A 173 -2.96 7.21 -9.29
N GLY A 174 -3.95 8.02 -9.63
CA GLY A 174 -3.79 9.18 -10.50
C GLY A 174 -4.83 9.22 -11.60
N ASN A 175 -4.79 10.29 -12.37
CA ASN A 175 -5.57 10.46 -13.59
C ASN A 175 -5.26 9.35 -14.59
N HIS A 176 -6.27 8.85 -15.29
CA HIS A 176 -6.11 7.69 -16.16
C HIS A 176 -7.20 7.65 -17.23
N TRP A 177 -7.18 6.65 -18.11
CA TRP A 177 -8.16 6.55 -19.20
C TRP A 177 -9.45 5.91 -18.74
N GLY A 178 -10.59 6.34 -19.29
CA GLY A 178 -11.91 5.77 -18.96
C GLY A 178 -12.12 4.31 -19.39
N ALA A 179 -11.17 3.67 -20.06
CA ALA A 179 -11.20 2.23 -20.34
C ALA A 179 -10.21 1.47 -19.44
N TRP A 180 -10.41 0.16 -19.27
CA TRP A 180 -9.55 -0.71 -18.45
C TRP A 180 -9.27 -2.04 -19.16
N ALA A 181 -8.19 -2.71 -18.78
CA ALA A 181 -7.80 -3.99 -19.36
C ALA A 181 -8.69 -5.14 -18.84
N THR A 182 -8.84 -6.20 -19.64
CA THR A 182 -9.53 -7.42 -19.21
C THR A 182 -8.89 -8.04 -17.97
N TRP A 183 -9.73 -8.50 -17.06
CA TRP A 183 -9.31 -9.16 -15.83
C TRP A 183 -8.81 -10.59 -16.06
N ASN A 184 -8.19 -11.12 -15.00
CA ASN A 184 -7.78 -12.50 -14.87
C ASN A 184 -6.86 -12.97 -16.01
N LYS A 185 -5.99 -12.06 -16.46
CA LYS A 185 -5.16 -12.27 -17.65
C LYS A 185 -3.70 -11.94 -17.40
N ALA A 186 -2.83 -12.76 -17.98
CA ALA A 186 -1.41 -12.44 -18.13
C ALA A 186 -1.17 -11.91 -19.54
N TYR A 187 -0.53 -10.75 -19.63
CA TYR A 187 -0.16 -10.08 -20.88
C TYR A 187 1.33 -10.29 -21.16
N SER A 188 1.67 -10.62 -22.40
CA SER A 188 3.05 -10.80 -22.85
C SER A 188 3.75 -9.50 -23.22
N THR A 189 3.00 -8.42 -23.35
CA THR A 189 3.45 -7.07 -23.67
C THR A 189 2.96 -6.10 -22.59
N PRO A 190 3.65 -4.96 -22.36
CA PRO A 190 3.29 -4.08 -21.27
C PRO A 190 1.90 -3.49 -21.46
N VAL A 191 1.00 -3.75 -20.51
CA VAL A 191 -0.26 -3.03 -20.40
C VAL A 191 0.05 -1.56 -20.14
N LYS A 192 -0.54 -0.65 -20.92
CA LYS A 192 -0.32 0.79 -20.70
C LYS A 192 -0.81 1.18 -19.31
N ARG A 193 0.03 1.95 -18.59
CA ARG A 193 -0.21 2.33 -17.18
C ARG A 193 -1.57 2.97 -16.93
N ALA A 194 -2.10 3.76 -17.86
CA ALA A 194 -3.43 4.36 -17.75
C ALA A 194 -4.56 3.31 -17.66
N PHE A 195 -4.51 2.22 -18.45
CA PHE A 195 -5.48 1.12 -18.29
C PHE A 195 -5.29 0.41 -16.94
N ALA A 196 -4.05 0.13 -16.55
CA ALA A 196 -3.74 -0.53 -15.29
C ALA A 196 -4.19 0.28 -14.07
N LEU A 197 -4.10 1.62 -14.12
CA LEU A 197 -4.62 2.50 -13.08
C LEU A 197 -6.15 2.41 -12.95
N HIS A 198 -6.87 2.35 -14.07
CA HIS A 198 -8.32 2.15 -14.04
C HIS A 198 -8.69 0.80 -13.43
N ASN A 199 -7.99 -0.28 -13.83
CA ASN A 199 -8.15 -1.58 -13.18
C ASN A 199 -7.98 -1.43 -11.65
N MET A 200 -6.90 -0.80 -11.19
CA MET A 200 -6.73 -0.58 -9.75
C MET A 200 -7.89 0.23 -9.13
N GLU A 201 -8.38 1.28 -9.79
CA GLU A 201 -9.53 2.06 -9.31
C GLU A 201 -10.77 1.19 -9.09
N HIS A 202 -11.05 0.24 -9.99
CA HIS A 202 -12.11 -0.78 -9.90
C HIS A 202 -11.83 -1.90 -8.88
N GLY A 203 -10.80 -1.75 -8.05
CA GLY A 203 -10.47 -2.67 -6.96
C GLY A 203 -9.66 -3.89 -7.40
N GLY A 204 -9.09 -3.87 -8.61
CA GLY A 204 -8.21 -4.92 -9.09
C GLY A 204 -6.77 -4.81 -8.59
N SER A 205 -6.00 -5.85 -8.91
CA SER A 205 -4.57 -5.95 -8.59
C SER A 205 -3.72 -6.05 -9.85
N VAL A 206 -2.70 -5.20 -9.95
CA VAL A 206 -1.71 -5.22 -11.04
C VAL A 206 -0.45 -5.86 -10.52
N LEU A 207 -0.14 -7.06 -11.01
CA LEU A 207 1.11 -7.76 -10.72
C LEU A 207 2.05 -7.54 -11.90
N SER A 208 3.24 -7.01 -11.65
CA SER A 208 4.18 -6.70 -12.73
C SER A 208 5.62 -7.10 -12.43
N TYR A 209 6.37 -7.34 -13.50
CA TYR A 209 7.78 -7.71 -13.44
C TYR A 209 8.63 -6.85 -14.38
N LYS A 210 9.89 -6.58 -14.01
CA LYS A 210 10.76 -5.58 -14.66
C LYS A 210 11.40 -6.11 -15.94
N CYS A 211 10.57 -6.32 -16.94
CA CYS A 211 10.94 -6.75 -18.28
C CYS A 211 10.03 -6.07 -19.31
N ALA A 212 10.41 -6.10 -20.57
CA ALA A 212 9.56 -5.73 -21.71
C ALA A 212 8.65 -6.88 -22.16
N SER A 213 9.03 -8.14 -21.91
CA SER A 213 8.22 -9.33 -22.24
C SER A 213 8.64 -10.55 -21.41
N PRO A 214 7.82 -11.60 -21.27
CA PRO A 214 8.22 -12.83 -20.58
C PRO A 214 9.29 -13.60 -21.35
N THR A 215 9.42 -13.37 -22.66
CA THR A 215 10.39 -14.03 -23.54
C THR A 215 11.73 -13.29 -23.65
N GLU A 216 11.88 -12.15 -22.97
CA GLU A 216 13.11 -11.34 -23.02
C GLU A 216 14.32 -12.10 -22.44
N SER A 217 14.11 -12.83 -21.34
CA SER A 217 15.14 -13.64 -20.70
C SER A 217 14.53 -14.77 -19.85
N PRO A 218 15.32 -15.79 -19.47
CA PRO A 218 14.87 -16.82 -18.52
C PRO A 218 14.40 -16.23 -17.17
N ASP A 219 15.00 -15.14 -16.71
CA ASP A 219 14.60 -14.46 -15.47
C ASP A 219 13.23 -13.79 -15.61
N CYS A 220 12.92 -13.22 -16.76
CA CYS A 220 11.61 -12.65 -17.08
C CYS A 220 10.52 -13.73 -17.12
N GLN A 221 10.81 -14.87 -17.76
CA GLN A 221 9.90 -16.01 -17.79
C GLN A 221 9.65 -16.55 -16.38
N ALA A 222 10.71 -16.71 -15.57
CA ALA A 222 10.61 -17.17 -14.19
C ALA A 222 9.85 -16.17 -13.30
N ALA A 223 10.01 -14.87 -13.53
CA ALA A 223 9.30 -13.85 -12.79
C ALA A 223 7.80 -13.85 -13.10
N GLU A 224 7.42 -13.94 -14.37
CA GLU A 224 6.02 -14.10 -14.76
C GLU A 224 5.40 -15.35 -14.12
N GLN A 225 6.12 -16.48 -14.15
CA GLN A 225 5.65 -17.74 -13.57
C GLN A 225 5.40 -17.61 -12.05
N LYS A 226 6.32 -16.97 -11.31
CA LYS A 226 6.14 -16.72 -9.87
C LYS A 226 4.87 -15.91 -9.57
N LEU A 227 4.55 -14.92 -10.40
CA LEU A 227 3.31 -14.14 -10.25
C LEU A 227 2.06 -14.96 -10.59
N LYS A 228 2.12 -15.84 -11.62
CA LYS A 228 1.05 -16.79 -11.93
C LYS A 228 0.81 -17.79 -10.80
N ASP A 229 1.88 -18.27 -10.18
CA ASP A 229 1.81 -19.18 -9.04
C ASP A 229 1.20 -18.47 -7.82
N LEU A 230 1.57 -17.21 -7.56
CA LEU A 230 0.94 -16.39 -6.52
C LEU A 230 -0.57 -16.31 -6.71
N VAL A 231 -1.01 -15.85 -7.89
CA VAL A 231 -2.43 -15.74 -8.27
C VAL A 231 -3.18 -17.06 -8.05
N SER A 232 -2.62 -18.16 -8.55
CA SER A 232 -3.22 -19.48 -8.44
C SER A 232 -3.36 -19.91 -6.97
N SER A 233 -2.33 -19.62 -6.17
CA SER A 233 -2.28 -20.04 -4.77
C SER A 233 -3.12 -19.17 -3.82
N THR A 234 -3.48 -17.96 -4.23
CA THR A 234 -4.37 -17.07 -3.48
C THR A 234 -5.81 -17.08 -4.01
N ASN A 235 -6.09 -17.85 -5.08
CA ASN A 235 -7.34 -17.80 -5.83
C ASN A 235 -7.74 -16.37 -6.21
N LEU A 236 -6.74 -15.55 -6.59
CA LEU A 236 -6.95 -14.14 -6.85
C LEU A 236 -7.86 -13.96 -8.08
N THR A 237 -8.86 -13.11 -7.93
CA THR A 237 -9.69 -12.60 -9.04
C THR A 237 -9.34 -11.14 -9.31
N ARG A 238 -9.80 -10.56 -10.43
CA ARG A 238 -9.56 -9.15 -10.78
C ARG A 238 -8.07 -8.78 -10.74
N TYR A 239 -7.26 -9.64 -11.34
CA TYR A 239 -5.84 -9.39 -11.50
C TYR A 239 -5.48 -9.15 -12.96
N LEU A 240 -4.37 -8.48 -13.18
CA LEU A 240 -3.61 -8.64 -14.41
C LEU A 240 -2.14 -8.89 -14.06
N ILE A 241 -1.49 -9.72 -14.87
CA ILE A 241 -0.04 -9.90 -14.84
C ILE A 241 0.53 -9.23 -16.09
N THR A 242 1.52 -8.35 -15.95
CA THR A 242 2.10 -7.63 -17.09
C THR A 242 3.60 -7.38 -16.92
N PRO A 243 4.41 -7.42 -17.98
CA PRO A 243 5.72 -6.78 -17.97
C PRO A 243 5.58 -5.26 -17.75
N ASP A 244 6.54 -4.64 -17.06
CA ASP A 244 6.68 -3.18 -16.85
C ASP A 244 8.18 -2.86 -16.78
N PRO A 245 8.85 -2.54 -17.92
CA PRO A 245 10.31 -2.37 -17.96
C PRO A 245 10.79 -1.16 -17.13
N ASP A 246 9.90 -0.20 -16.89
CA ASP A 246 10.19 1.05 -16.19
C ASP A 246 9.90 0.99 -14.68
N GLN A 247 9.48 -0.18 -14.14
CA GLN A 247 9.25 -0.32 -12.71
C GLN A 247 10.57 -0.35 -11.91
N PRO A 248 10.57 0.03 -10.61
CA PRO A 248 11.81 0.19 -9.87
C PRO A 248 12.54 -1.14 -9.61
N GLU A 249 11.80 -2.19 -9.28
CA GLU A 249 12.32 -3.48 -8.81
C GLU A 249 11.84 -4.66 -9.65
N MET A 250 12.45 -5.83 -9.52
CA MET A 250 12.10 -7.01 -10.35
C MET A 250 10.63 -7.41 -10.23
N PHE A 251 10.05 -7.31 -9.04
CA PHE A 251 8.65 -7.65 -8.77
C PHE A 251 7.90 -6.46 -8.21
N ALA A 252 6.64 -6.32 -8.62
CA ALA A 252 5.72 -5.39 -8.02
C ALA A 252 4.29 -5.93 -7.98
N VAL A 253 3.57 -5.54 -6.93
CA VAL A 253 2.13 -5.74 -6.81
C VAL A 253 1.51 -4.40 -6.43
N ARG A 254 0.53 -3.95 -7.20
CA ARG A 254 -0.16 -2.68 -6.98
C ARG A 254 -1.66 -2.90 -6.90
N THR A 255 -2.30 -2.14 -6.02
CA THR A 255 -3.75 -1.95 -5.96
C THR A 255 -3.99 -0.45 -5.85
N TRP A 256 -5.25 0.01 -5.86
CA TRP A 256 -5.51 1.45 -5.74
C TRP A 256 -4.83 2.02 -4.49
N ARG A 257 -4.05 3.08 -4.70
CA ARG A 257 -3.25 3.79 -3.69
C ARG A 257 -2.12 2.99 -3.06
N MET A 258 -1.95 1.70 -3.31
CA MET A 258 -0.97 0.87 -2.60
C MET A 258 -0.01 0.20 -3.59
N ALA A 259 1.28 0.22 -3.27
CA ALA A 259 2.31 -0.45 -4.05
C ALA A 259 3.21 -1.28 -3.13
N HIS A 260 3.54 -2.48 -3.57
CA HIS A 260 4.57 -3.35 -3.02
C HIS A 260 5.63 -3.61 -4.10
N THR A 261 6.90 -3.47 -3.77
CA THR A 261 8.03 -3.70 -4.70
C THR A 261 9.14 -4.49 -4.02
N SER A 262 9.81 -5.35 -4.78
CA SER A 262 10.91 -6.18 -4.29
C SER A 262 11.84 -6.64 -5.41
N SER A 263 13.15 -6.67 -5.14
CA SER A 263 14.17 -7.13 -6.10
C SER A 263 14.19 -8.66 -6.23
N CYS A 264 13.70 -9.36 -5.23
CA CYS A 264 13.53 -10.80 -5.17
C CYS A 264 12.07 -11.15 -4.91
N PHE A 265 11.67 -12.40 -5.17
CA PHE A 265 10.29 -12.81 -4.96
C PHE A 265 10.06 -13.37 -3.57
N ASP A 266 9.22 -12.67 -2.80
CA ASP A 266 8.71 -13.12 -1.53
C ASP A 266 7.20 -13.36 -1.64
N ARG A 267 6.84 -14.63 -1.78
CA ARG A 267 5.44 -15.03 -2.00
C ARG A 267 4.54 -14.61 -0.84
N ASP A 268 5.00 -14.80 0.40
CA ASP A 268 4.16 -14.60 1.58
C ASP A 268 3.94 -13.11 1.84
N ALA A 269 4.96 -12.27 1.62
CA ALA A 269 4.82 -10.82 1.66
C ALA A 269 3.86 -10.30 0.57
N ALA A 270 4.00 -10.80 -0.67
CA ALA A 270 3.11 -10.42 -1.77
C ALA A 270 1.66 -10.88 -1.54
N ALA A 271 1.45 -12.08 -0.99
CA ALA A 271 0.14 -12.58 -0.62
C ALA A 271 -0.50 -11.76 0.51
N ALA A 272 0.26 -11.43 1.56
CA ALA A 272 -0.21 -10.57 2.64
C ALA A 272 -0.57 -9.16 2.15
N PHE A 273 0.20 -8.63 1.19
CA PHE A 273 -0.14 -7.36 0.54
C PHE A 273 -1.47 -7.43 -0.21
N LEU A 274 -1.68 -8.49 -1.01
CA LEU A 274 -2.94 -8.68 -1.74
C LEU A 274 -4.13 -8.81 -0.79
N ASP A 275 -4.03 -9.65 0.25
CA ASP A 275 -5.07 -9.83 1.26
C ASP A 275 -5.47 -8.50 1.94
N ALA A 276 -4.47 -7.68 2.27
CA ALA A 276 -4.71 -6.40 2.93
C ALA A 276 -5.30 -5.30 2.02
N ASN A 277 -5.15 -5.38 0.69
CA ASN A 277 -5.39 -4.22 -0.19
C ASN A 277 -6.26 -4.48 -1.42
N MET A 278 -6.56 -5.74 -1.76
CA MET A 278 -7.47 -6.07 -2.86
C MET A 278 -8.89 -5.57 -2.57
N ARG A 279 -9.64 -5.18 -3.61
CA ARG A 279 -11.02 -4.64 -3.52
C ARG A 279 -11.14 -3.41 -2.60
N ARG A 280 -10.06 -2.64 -2.48
CA ARG A 280 -10.05 -1.34 -1.78
C ARG A 280 -9.88 -0.16 -2.75
N GLY A 281 -10.33 -0.34 -3.99
CA GLY A 281 -10.46 0.71 -4.98
C GLY A 281 -11.48 1.77 -4.57
N ARG A 282 -11.51 2.89 -5.30
CA ARG A 282 -12.64 3.83 -5.20
C ARG A 282 -13.94 3.16 -5.65
N GLU A 283 -13.82 2.29 -6.64
CA GLU A 283 -14.91 1.57 -7.26
C GLU A 283 -14.70 0.08 -7.01
N ASP A 284 -15.76 -0.65 -6.64
CA ASP A 284 -15.73 -2.09 -6.44
C ASP A 284 -16.54 -2.77 -7.56
N ILE A 285 -15.93 -2.81 -8.76
CA ILE A 285 -16.60 -3.27 -9.99
C ILE A 285 -16.03 -4.63 -10.42
N ASP A 286 -16.94 -5.61 -10.58
CA ASP A 286 -16.62 -6.99 -11.00
C ASP A 286 -16.60 -7.19 -12.52
N ALA A 287 -16.98 -6.18 -13.31
CA ALA A 287 -17.15 -6.30 -14.75
C ALA A 287 -15.82 -6.22 -15.52
N ASP A 288 -15.66 -7.09 -16.51
CA ASP A 288 -14.69 -6.92 -17.60
C ASP A 288 -15.05 -5.70 -18.47
N PRO A 289 -14.09 -5.17 -19.26
CA PRO A 289 -14.42 -4.11 -20.21
C PRO A 289 -15.53 -4.58 -21.16
N PRO A 290 -16.53 -3.73 -21.46
CA PRO A 290 -17.68 -4.12 -22.27
C PRO A 290 -17.31 -4.70 -23.64
N LEU A 291 -16.19 -4.26 -24.20
CA LEU A 291 -15.62 -4.77 -25.44
C LEU A 291 -14.16 -5.17 -25.22
N PRO A 292 -13.74 -6.39 -25.62
CA PRO A 292 -12.34 -6.76 -25.63
C PRO A 292 -11.52 -5.86 -26.56
N PHE A 293 -10.36 -5.40 -26.09
CA PHE A 293 -9.36 -4.67 -26.88
C PHE A 293 -7.95 -5.07 -26.44
N ASP A 294 -6.94 -4.65 -27.19
CA ASP A 294 -5.54 -4.82 -26.81
C ASP A 294 -5.08 -3.64 -25.95
N PRO A 295 -4.88 -3.83 -24.63
CA PRO A 295 -4.48 -2.72 -23.75
C PRO A 295 -3.01 -2.33 -23.88
N THR A 296 -2.30 -2.85 -24.89
CA THR A 296 -0.93 -2.46 -25.22
C THR A 296 -0.88 -1.38 -26.30
N THR A 297 -2.03 -1.09 -26.93
CA THR A 297 -2.22 0.00 -27.90
C THR A 297 -3.18 1.06 -27.33
N THR A 298 -3.54 2.07 -28.13
CA THR A 298 -4.61 3.04 -27.80
C THR A 298 -5.85 2.81 -28.66
N GLU A 299 -5.92 1.70 -29.37
CA GLU A 299 -7.02 1.39 -30.30
C GLU A 299 -8.17 0.73 -29.53
N VAL A 300 -9.11 1.56 -29.07
CA VAL A 300 -10.28 1.10 -28.33
C VAL A 300 -11.53 1.25 -29.20
N PRO A 301 -12.39 0.23 -29.35
CA PRO A 301 -13.60 0.34 -30.15
C PRO A 301 -14.60 1.30 -29.49
N CYS A 302 -14.76 2.50 -30.04
CA CYS A 302 -15.61 3.54 -29.46
C CYS A 302 -17.12 3.22 -29.45
N GLN A 303 -17.56 2.16 -30.13
CA GLN A 303 -18.98 1.98 -30.47
C GLN A 303 -19.88 1.49 -29.32
N ASN A 304 -19.37 1.21 -28.11
CA ASN A 304 -20.24 0.70 -27.02
C ASN A 304 -19.74 0.92 -25.58
N LEU A 305 -18.87 1.91 -25.33
CA LEU A 305 -18.45 2.25 -23.97
C LEU A 305 -19.51 3.11 -23.26
N MET A 306 -20.73 2.58 -23.14
CA MET A 306 -21.81 3.15 -22.32
C MET A 306 -21.48 3.17 -20.81
N ALA A 307 -20.33 2.62 -20.40
CA ALA A 307 -19.80 2.70 -19.04
C ALA A 307 -18.71 3.77 -18.85
N ALA A 308 -18.21 4.37 -19.94
CA ALA A 308 -17.19 5.41 -19.89
C ALA A 308 -17.35 6.40 -21.07
N PRO A 309 -18.41 7.22 -21.07
CA PRO A 309 -18.69 8.15 -22.16
C PRO A 309 -17.53 9.13 -22.43
N ASP A 310 -16.67 9.37 -21.44
CA ASP A 310 -15.52 10.29 -21.53
C ASP A 310 -14.30 9.67 -22.25
N SER A 311 -14.34 8.37 -22.55
CA SER A 311 -13.20 7.65 -23.14
C SER A 311 -13.04 7.85 -24.66
N CYS A 312 -14.03 8.46 -25.33
CA CYS A 312 -14.17 8.52 -26.79
C CYS A 312 -14.35 9.97 -27.29
N PHE A 313 -13.32 10.80 -27.19
CA PHE A 313 -13.25 12.11 -27.85
C PHE A 313 -11.89 12.32 -28.52
#